data_AF-A0A3C0VT27-F1
#
_entry.id   AF-A0A3C0VT27-F1
#
_cell.length_a   1.000
_cell.length_b   1.000
_cell.length_c   1.000
_cell.angle_alpha   90.00
_cell.angle_beta   90.00
_cell.angle_gamma   90.00
#
_symmetry.space_group_name_H-M   'P 1'
#
loop_
_entity.id
_entity.type
_entity.pdbx_description
1 polymer ?
#
loop_
_entity_poly.entity_id
_entity_poly.type
_entity_poly.pdbx_seq_one_letter_code
_entity_poly.pdbx_strand_id
1 'polypeptide(L)' 'MNYAYDKAQNKAQVKAQSGALSDRDYLLLLIKENPTITQTELADVMGKSRRSIQMLMKQLIEDDVIERLGSKKQGTWILK' A
#
# COMPACT_ATOMS: atom_id res chain seq x y z
N MET A 1 -22.57 13.83 2.22
CA MET A 1 -21.12 13.53 2.14
C MET A 1 -20.76 12.59 3.29
N ASN A 2 -21.04 11.30 3.15
CA ASN A 2 -20.88 10.32 4.24
C ASN A 2 -19.47 9.75 4.24
N TYR A 3 -18.49 10.54 4.72
CA TYR A 3 -17.08 10.17 4.85
C TYR A 3 -16.85 8.87 5.66
N ALA A 4 -17.80 8.52 6.54
CA ALA A 4 -17.76 7.31 7.34
C ALA A 4 -18.17 6.04 6.55
N TYR A 5 -18.95 6.18 5.47
CA TYR A 5 -19.46 5.05 4.69
C TYR A 5 -18.36 4.48 3.78
N ASP A 6 -17.63 5.32 3.06
CA ASP A 6 -16.52 4.90 2.17
C ASP A 6 -15.40 4.16 2.91
N LYS A 7 -15.07 4.58 4.14
CA LYS A 7 -13.99 3.97 4.94
C LYS A 7 -14.34 2.55 5.42
N ALA A 8 -15.62 2.30 5.72
CA ALA A 8 -16.10 1.00 6.15
C ALA A 8 -16.27 0.02 4.97
N GLN A 9 -16.72 0.52 3.82
CA GLN A 9 -16.85 -0.28 2.59
C GLN A 9 -15.47 -0.70 2.04
N ASN A 10 -14.49 0.22 2.03
CA ASN A 10 -13.10 -0.11 1.64
C ASN A 10 -12.49 -1.17 2.55
N LYS A 11 -12.63 -1.03 3.88
CA LYS A 11 -12.07 -1.97 4.86
C LYS A 11 -12.64 -3.38 4.72
N ALA A 12 -13.93 -3.50 4.39
CA ALA A 12 -14.61 -4.79 4.21
C ALA A 12 -14.24 -5.47 2.88
N GLN A 13 -14.14 -4.71 1.78
CA GLN A 13 -13.74 -5.24 0.47
C GLN A 13 -12.26 -5.68 0.45
N VAL A 14 -11.39 -4.90 1.08
CA VAL A 14 -9.96 -5.21 1.25
C VAL A 14 -9.74 -6.49 2.05
N LYS A 15 -10.47 -6.67 3.17
CA LYS A 15 -10.35 -7.85 4.03
C LYS A 15 -10.80 -9.14 3.33
N ALA A 16 -11.78 -9.05 2.44
CA ALA A 16 -12.27 -10.18 1.64
C ALA A 16 -11.27 -10.60 0.55
N GLN A 17 -10.47 -9.67 0.03
CA GLN A 17 -9.41 -9.95 -0.96
C GLN A 17 -8.10 -10.43 -0.30
N SER A 18 -7.78 -9.94 0.91
CA SER A 18 -6.54 -10.26 1.63
C SER A 18 -6.43 -11.70 2.19
N GLY A 19 -7.51 -12.48 2.18
CA GLY A 19 -7.49 -13.87 2.66
C GLY A 19 -6.71 -14.84 1.76
N ALA A 20 -6.47 -14.46 0.49
CA ALA A 20 -5.83 -15.31 -0.51
C ALA A 20 -4.51 -14.74 -1.08
N LEU A 21 -4.27 -13.43 -0.92
CA LEU A 21 -3.09 -12.73 -1.44
C LEU A 21 -2.02 -12.58 -0.35
N SER A 22 -0.74 -12.69 -0.72
CA SER A 22 0.34 -12.38 0.21
C SER A 22 0.36 -10.87 0.53
N ASP A 23 0.97 -10.49 1.66
CA ASP A 23 1.17 -9.07 2.00
C ASP A 23 1.90 -8.31 0.88
N ARG A 24 2.81 -9.00 0.19
CA ARG A 24 3.61 -8.46 -0.91
C ARG A 24 2.71 -8.14 -2.11
N ASP A 25 1.91 -9.11 -2.54
CA ASP A 25 1.00 -8.95 -3.68
C ASP A 25 -0.04 -7.88 -3.41
N TYR A 26 -0.57 -7.85 -2.17
CA TYR A 26 -1.56 -6.87 -1.80
C TYR A 26 -0.99 -5.44 -1.77
N LEU A 27 0.23 -5.26 -1.28
CA LEU A 27 0.91 -3.96 -1.31
C LEU A 27 1.18 -3.48 -2.74
N LEU A 28 1.59 -4.38 -3.65
CA LEU A 28 1.80 -4.05 -5.06
C LEU A 28 0.50 -3.61 -5.75
N LEU A 29 -0.62 -4.26 -5.44
CA LEU A 29 -1.94 -3.85 -5.93
C LEU A 29 -2.26 -2.42 -5.46
N LEU A 30 -2.05 -2.11 -4.18
CA LEU A 30 -2.30 -0.77 -3.64
C LEU A 30 -1.43 0.31 -4.29
N ILE A 31 -0.16 0.01 -4.55
CA ILE A 31 0.73 0.93 -5.27
C ILE A 31 0.24 1.14 -6.72
N LYS A 32 -0.17 0.07 -7.40
CA LYS A 32 -0.69 0.16 -8.77
C LYS A 32 -1.94 1.04 -8.86
N GLU A 33 -2.85 0.91 -7.90
CA GLU A 33 -4.09 1.71 -7.83
C GLU A 33 -3.81 3.16 -7.41
N ASN A 34 -2.91 3.38 -6.46
CA ASN A 34 -2.49 4.72 -6.03
C ASN A 34 -0.97 4.83 -5.90
N PRO A 35 -0.28 5.24 -6.98
CA PRO A 35 1.18 5.36 -6.98
C PRO A 35 1.73 6.40 -5.98
N THR A 36 0.90 7.35 -5.54
CA THR A 36 1.29 8.39 -4.57
C THR A 36 1.08 7.98 -3.11
N ILE A 37 0.57 6.78 -2.87
CA ILE A 37 0.23 6.29 -1.53
C ILE A 37 1.42 6.32 -0.59
N THR A 38 1.19 6.83 0.61
CA THR A 38 2.22 6.91 1.65
C THR A 38 2.32 5.61 2.44
N GLN A 39 3.46 5.40 3.09
CA GLN A 39 3.66 4.26 4.00
C GLN A 39 2.66 4.25 5.18
N THR A 40 2.19 5.42 5.60
CA THR A 40 1.19 5.54 6.67
C THR A 40 -0.18 5.08 6.18
N GLU A 41 -0.59 5.51 4.98
CA GLU A 41 -1.86 5.07 4.38
C GLU A 41 -1.84 3.57 4.06
N LEU A 42 -0.72 3.04 3.55
CA LEU A 42 -0.54 1.59 3.37
C LEU A 42 -0.71 0.83 4.68
N ALA A 43 -0.18 1.36 5.79
CA ALA A 43 -0.32 0.73 7.11
C ALA A 43 -1.78 0.69 7.57
N ASP A 44 -2.50 1.80 7.39
CA ASP A 44 -3.92 1.91 7.74
C ASP A 44 -4.80 0.98 6.88
N VAL A 45 -4.54 0.91 5.57
CA VAL A 45 -5.30 0.08 4.63
C VAL A 45 -5.03 -1.41 4.86
N MET A 46 -3.76 -1.80 5.03
CA MET A 46 -3.38 -3.19 5.26
C MET A 46 -3.60 -3.66 6.71
N GLY A 47 -3.95 -2.76 7.63
CA GLY A 47 -4.11 -3.06 9.05
C GLY A 47 -2.80 -3.54 9.70
N LYS A 48 -1.66 -3.01 9.28
CA LYS A 48 -0.32 -3.40 9.74
C LYS A 48 0.40 -2.23 10.40
N SER A 49 1.46 -2.53 11.13
CA SER A 49 2.33 -1.49 11.65
C SER A 49 3.06 -0.77 10.51
N ARG A 50 3.31 0.53 10.66
CA ARG A 50 4.16 1.30 9.72
C ARG A 50 5.54 0.67 9.54
N ARG A 51 6.10 0.07 10.61
CA ARG A 51 7.40 -0.62 10.57
C ARG A 51 7.36 -1.88 9.69
N SER A 52 6.26 -2.63 9.71
CA SER A 52 6.04 -3.79 8.86
C SER A 52 5.95 -3.38 7.39
N ILE A 53 5.20 -2.31 7.08
CA ILE A 53 5.15 -1.74 5.73
C ILE A 53 6.55 -1.30 5.27
N GLN A 54 7.32 -0.63 6.14
CA GLN A 54 8.70 -0.24 5.83
C GLN A 54 9.61 -1.43 5.50
N MET A 55 9.50 -2.55 6.21
CA MET A 55 10.24 -3.77 5.86
C MET A 55 9.84 -4.28 4.48
N LEU A 56 8.53 -4.41 4.23
CA LEU A 56 8.01 -4.94 2.97
C LEU A 56 8.44 -4.08 1.78
N MET A 57 8.30 -2.76 1.89
CA MET A 57 8.72 -1.84 0.83
C MET A 57 10.23 -1.90 0.61
N LYS A 58 11.03 -2.02 1.68
CA LYS A 58 12.48 -2.17 1.55
C LYS A 58 12.83 -3.44 0.77
N GLN A 59 12.21 -4.58 1.08
CA GLN A 59 12.41 -5.83 0.35
C GLN A 59 12.01 -5.70 -1.13
N LEU A 60 10.89 -5.04 -1.43
CA LEU A 60 10.46 -4.82 -2.81
C LEU A 60 11.40 -3.93 -3.62
N ILE A 61 12.06 -2.96 -2.97
CA ILE A 61 13.09 -2.12 -3.60
C ILE A 61 14.37 -2.93 -3.80
N GLU A 62 14.77 -3.72 -2.82
CA GLU A 62 15.96 -4.60 -2.90
C GLU A 62 15.80 -5.68 -3.99
N ASP A 63 14.59 -6.19 -4.17
CA ASP A 63 14.22 -7.15 -5.21
C ASP A 63 13.98 -6.48 -6.59
N ASP A 64 14.23 -5.19 -6.72
CA ASP A 64 14.03 -4.38 -7.94
C ASP A 64 12.59 -4.43 -8.51
N VAL A 65 11.58 -4.61 -7.65
CA VAL A 65 10.16 -4.67 -8.05
C VAL A 65 9.52 -3.28 -8.03
N ILE A 66 9.94 -2.40 -7.12
CA ILE A 66 9.43 -1.03 -7.06
C ILE A 66 10.55 -0.01 -6.91
N GLU A 67 10.31 1.19 -7.39
CA GLU A 67 11.18 2.35 -7.19
C GLU A 67 10.39 3.60 -6.77
N ARG A 68 11.07 4.54 -6.09
CA ARG A 68 10.50 5.86 -5.79
C ARG A 68 11.07 6.89 -6.75
N LEU A 69 10.20 7.54 -7.53
CA LEU A 69 10.56 8.70 -8.33
C LEU A 69 10.13 10.01 -7.64
N GLY A 70 10.92 11.07 -7.78
CA GLY A 70 10.61 12.41 -7.28
C GLY A 70 11.06 12.69 -5.85
N SER A 71 10.53 13.78 -5.26
CA SER A 71 10.98 14.27 -3.96
C SER A 71 10.46 13.42 -2.78
N LYS A 72 11.06 13.54 -1.60
CA LYS A 72 10.58 12.85 -0.38
C LYS A 72 9.11 13.15 -0.04
N LYS A 73 8.62 14.35 -0.39
CA LYS A 73 7.25 14.80 -0.06
C LYS A 73 6.22 14.52 -1.17
N GLN A 74 6.64 14.53 -2.43
CA GLN A 74 5.73 14.43 -3.59
C GLN A 74 6.09 13.30 -4.55
N GLY A 75 6.98 12.38 -4.13
CA GLY A 75 7.40 11.29 -4.99
C GLY A 75 6.30 10.26 -5.19
N THR A 76 6.42 9.50 -6.26
CA THR A 76 5.49 8.45 -6.67
C THR A 76 6.22 7.10 -6.71
N TRP A 77 5.54 6.02 -6.34
CA TRP A 77 6.05 4.66 -6.45
C TRP A 77 5.74 4.09 -7.83
N ILE A 78 6.73 3.47 -8.47
CA ILE A 78 6.59 2.83 -9.77
C ILE A 78 6.93 1.35 -9.63
N LEU A 79 6.14 0.50 -10.29
CA LEU A 79 6.44 -0.92 -10.46
C LEU A 79 7.38 -1.08 -11.66
N LYS A 80 8.43 -1.87 -11.50
CA LYS A 80 9.37 -2.22 -12.57
C LYS A 80 8.95 -3.46 -13.35
#